data_AF-A0A538GDP7-F1
#
_entry.id   AF-A0A538GDP7-F1
#
_cell.length_a   1.000
_cell.length_b   1.000
_cell.length_c   1.000
_cell.angle_alpha   90.00
_cell.angle_beta   90.00
_cell.angle_gamma   90.00
#
_symmetry.space_group_name_H-M   'P 1'
#
loop_
_entity.id
_entity.type
_entity.pdbx_description
1 polymer ?
#
loop_
_entity_poly.entity_id
_entity_poly.type
_entity_poly.pdbx_seq_one_letter_code
_entity_poly.pdbx_strand_id
1 'polypeptide(L)'
;MATALKALSWFGEDVCLGDVDSALARLRGEAAAETASMRTSVMTHIAWVPAKWVKPARAALEGMAERHPSRTILLFPEPRADDNRIDARAEVERWEVPDTDRGLVTEVVELTLRG
;
A
#
# COMPACT_ATOMS: atom_id res chain seq x y z
N MET A 1 -12.54 15.13 -7.55
CA MET A 1 -11.84 14.00 -6.90
C MET A 1 -10.56 13.79 -7.68
N ALA A 2 -9.41 13.71 -7.01
CA ALA A 2 -8.17 13.36 -7.69
C ALA A 2 -8.30 11.94 -8.26
N THR A 3 -7.78 11.72 -9.45
CA THR A 3 -7.80 10.39 -10.09
C THR A 3 -6.43 9.77 -9.87
N ALA A 4 -6.37 8.55 -9.34
CA ALA A 4 -5.13 7.79 -9.33
C ALA A 4 -4.72 7.54 -10.78
N LEU A 5 -3.56 8.07 -11.19
CA LEU A 5 -3.10 7.96 -12.58
C LEU A 5 -2.70 6.52 -12.92
N LYS A 6 -2.14 5.80 -11.94
CA LYS A 6 -1.63 4.44 -12.08
C LYS A 6 -1.39 3.83 -10.70
N ALA A 7 -1.81 2.59 -10.51
CA ALA A 7 -1.43 1.76 -9.38
C ALA A 7 -0.51 0.64 -9.86
N LEU A 8 0.70 0.57 -9.30
CA LEU A 8 1.62 -0.54 -9.51
C LEU A 8 1.47 -1.50 -8.33
N SER A 9 1.28 -2.78 -8.61
CA SER A 9 1.04 -3.78 -7.57
C SER A 9 1.95 -4.99 -7.69
N TRP A 10 2.17 -5.64 -6.55
CA TRP A 10 2.82 -6.92 -6.42
C TRP A 10 2.05 -7.78 -5.41
N PHE A 11 2.01 -9.08 -5.67
CA PHE A 11 1.38 -10.08 -4.82
C PHE A 11 2.38 -11.20 -4.54
N GLY A 12 2.36 -11.70 -3.32
CA GLY A 12 3.16 -12.83 -2.88
C GLY A 12 2.39 -13.72 -1.92
N GLU A 13 2.63 -15.02 -2.01
CA GLU A 13 2.10 -16.06 -1.12
C GLU A 13 3.26 -16.65 -0.33
N ASP A 14 3.06 -16.92 0.96
CA ASP A 14 4.09 -17.46 1.87
C ASP A 14 5.43 -16.69 1.80
N VAL A 15 5.35 -15.37 1.98
CA VAL A 15 6.50 -14.48 1.82
C VAL A 15 7.14 -14.09 3.14
N CYS A 16 8.41 -13.69 3.06
CA CYS A 16 9.06 -12.97 4.15
C CYS A 16 8.91 -11.45 3.97
N LEU A 17 9.12 -10.69 5.04
CA LEU A 17 9.08 -9.22 4.99
C LEU A 17 10.15 -8.63 4.03
N GLY A 18 11.24 -9.35 3.78
CA GLY A 18 12.26 -8.95 2.81
C GLY A 18 11.78 -8.97 1.36
N ASP A 19 10.86 -9.88 1.02
CA ASP A 19 10.23 -9.92 -0.30
C ASP A 19 9.33 -8.70 -0.52
N VAL A 20 8.57 -8.31 0.53
CA VAL A 20 7.72 -7.12 0.52
C VAL A 20 8.54 -5.85 0.35
N ASP A 21 9.66 -5.72 1.08
CA ASP A 21 10.54 -4.55 0.96
C ASP A 21 11.18 -4.46 -0.44
N SER A 22 11.65 -5.59 -0.97
CA SER A 22 12.19 -5.69 -2.32
C SER A 22 11.16 -5.34 -3.39
N ALA A 23 9.92 -5.83 -3.24
CA ALA A 23 8.82 -5.51 -4.13
C ALA A 23 8.49 -4.01 -4.08
N LEU A 24 8.37 -3.42 -2.88
CA LEU A 24 8.14 -1.99 -2.74
C LEU A 24 9.26 -1.19 -3.41
N ALA A 25 10.53 -1.51 -3.13
CA ALA A 25 11.68 -0.84 -3.73
C ALA A 25 11.62 -0.82 -5.26
N ARG A 26 11.28 -1.97 -5.87
CA ARG A 26 11.08 -2.09 -7.31
C ARG A 26 9.92 -1.23 -7.82
N LEU A 27 8.73 -1.35 -7.22
CA LEU A 27 7.54 -0.59 -7.62
C LEU A 27 7.77 0.93 -7.54
N ARG A 28 8.56 1.39 -6.55
CA ARG A 28 8.97 2.79 -6.42
C ARG A 28 9.86 3.26 -7.57
N GLY A 29 10.83 2.42 -7.95
CA GLY A 29 11.71 2.69 -9.10
C GLY A 29 10.91 2.83 -10.39
N GLU A 30 9.96 1.92 -10.61
CA GLU A 30 9.04 1.96 -11.75
C GLU A 30 8.16 3.23 -11.74
N ALA A 31 7.58 3.58 -10.60
CA ALA A 31 6.75 4.79 -10.46
C ALA A 31 7.56 6.08 -10.69
N ALA A 32 8.84 6.11 -10.31
CA ALA A 32 9.72 7.27 -10.49
C ALA A 32 10.31 7.39 -11.91
N ALA A 33 10.34 6.29 -12.68
CA ALA A 33 10.87 6.29 -14.06
C ALA A 33 10.01 7.13 -15.02
N GLU A 34 8.71 7.26 -14.73
CA GLU A 34 7.77 8.00 -15.60
C GLU A 34 7.78 9.52 -15.33
N THR A 35 7.96 9.97 -14.08
CA THR A 35 8.02 11.40 -13.71
C THR A 35 8.66 11.58 -12.34
N ALA A 36 9.34 12.70 -12.12
CA ALA A 36 9.88 13.06 -10.81
C ALA A 36 8.80 12.97 -9.71
N SER A 37 9.06 12.16 -8.70
CA SER A 37 8.13 11.86 -7.60
C SER A 37 8.57 12.53 -6.31
N MET A 38 7.61 13.03 -5.53
CA MET A 38 7.84 13.39 -4.15
C MET A 38 7.35 12.25 -3.26
N ARG A 39 8.28 11.58 -2.57
CA ARG A 39 7.89 10.74 -1.44
C ARG A 39 7.72 11.64 -0.23
N THR A 40 6.49 11.81 0.21
CA THR A 40 6.15 12.60 1.40
C THR A 40 5.79 11.74 2.60
N SER A 41 6.21 10.45 2.64
CA SER A 41 5.91 9.54 3.75
C SER A 41 6.56 10.01 5.06
N VAL A 42 5.97 11.02 5.70
CA VAL A 42 6.37 11.53 7.02
C VAL A 42 5.84 10.62 8.12
N MET A 43 4.82 9.82 7.80
CA MET A 43 4.12 8.93 8.74
C MET A 43 3.87 7.54 8.12
N THR A 44 3.83 6.52 8.98
CA THR A 44 3.32 5.18 8.63
C THR A 44 2.07 4.92 9.46
N HIS A 45 0.94 4.69 8.80
CA HIS A 45 -0.30 4.27 9.42
C HIS A 45 -0.37 2.74 9.40
N ILE A 46 -0.52 2.12 10.57
CA ILE A 46 -0.66 0.67 10.70
C ILE A 46 -2.02 0.37 11.30
N ALA A 47 -2.77 -0.54 10.70
CA ALA A 47 -4.08 -0.96 11.20
C ALA A 47 -4.19 -2.49 11.28
N TRP A 48 -4.72 -2.98 12.40
CA TRP A 48 -5.19 -4.35 12.54
C TRP A 48 -6.64 -4.44 12.09
N VAL A 49 -6.92 -5.24 11.07
CA VAL A 49 -8.17 -5.19 10.31
C VAL A 49 -8.84 -6.58 10.27
N PRO A 50 -9.58 -6.96 11.32
CA PRO A 50 -10.41 -8.18 11.29
C PRO A 50 -11.39 -8.19 10.11
N ALA A 51 -11.82 -9.37 9.67
CA ALA A 51 -12.65 -9.55 8.47
C ALA A 51 -13.82 -8.56 8.31
N LYS A 52 -14.57 -8.29 9.39
CA LYS A 52 -15.71 -7.33 9.37
C LYS A 52 -15.31 -5.88 9.07
N TRP A 53 -14.05 -5.53 9.30
CA TRP A 53 -13.48 -4.19 9.12
C TRP A 53 -12.73 -4.00 7.81
N VAL A 54 -12.52 -5.06 7.01
CA VAL A 54 -11.77 -4.98 5.74
C VAL A 54 -12.37 -3.94 4.80
N LYS A 55 -13.68 -4.01 4.56
CA LYS A 55 -14.37 -3.05 3.68
C LYS A 55 -14.29 -1.60 4.24
N PRO A 56 -14.64 -1.34 5.52
CA PRO A 56 -14.47 -0.01 6.11
C PRO A 56 -13.03 0.53 6.04
N ALA A 57 -12.02 -0.30 6.31
CA ALA A 57 -10.63 0.13 6.30
C ALA A 57 -10.16 0.54 4.90
N ARG A 58 -10.52 -0.22 3.87
CA ARG A 58 -10.24 0.12 2.47
C ARG A 58 -10.96 1.38 2.03
N ALA A 59 -12.25 1.53 2.38
CA ALA A 59 -13.01 2.73 2.06
C ALA A 59 -12.44 3.99 2.74
N ALA A 60 -11.96 3.86 3.98
CA ALA A 60 -11.28 4.94 4.68
C ALA A 60 -9.96 5.33 3.97
N LEU A 61 -9.18 4.34 3.52
CA LEU A 61 -7.95 4.57 2.77
C LEU A 61 -8.20 5.28 1.44
N GLU A 62 -9.15 4.78 0.66
CA GLU A 62 -9.57 5.37 -0.62
C GLU A 62 -10.09 6.81 -0.42
N GLY A 63 -10.87 7.05 0.64
CA GLY A 63 -11.36 8.38 0.98
C GLY A 63 -10.28 9.39 1.39
N MET A 64 -9.08 8.92 1.76
CA MET A 64 -7.95 9.81 2.05
C MET A 64 -7.20 10.24 0.78
N ALA A 65 -7.19 9.44 -0.28
CA ALA A 65 -6.65 9.77 -1.61
C ALA A 65 -5.30 10.54 -1.56
N GLU A 66 -5.19 11.67 -2.28
CA GLU A 66 -4.00 12.51 -2.31
C GLU A 66 -3.68 13.21 -0.97
N ARG A 67 -4.60 13.16 -0.01
CA ARG A 67 -4.40 13.70 1.34
C ARG A 67 -3.77 12.67 2.28
N HIS A 68 -3.32 11.54 1.76
CA HIS A 68 -2.65 10.50 2.52
C HIS A 68 -1.12 10.64 2.45
N PRO A 69 -0.46 11.49 3.27
CA PRO A 69 0.99 11.72 3.21
C PRO A 69 1.80 10.56 3.82
N SER A 70 1.30 9.32 3.76
CA SER A 70 1.79 8.22 4.58
C SER A 70 1.86 6.91 3.82
N ARG A 71 2.69 6.00 4.31
CA ARG A 71 2.57 4.57 4.02
C ARG A 71 1.44 3.99 4.87
N THR A 72 0.59 3.15 4.30
CA THR A 72 -0.39 2.35 5.04
C THR A 72 0.05 0.89 5.08
N ILE A 73 -0.02 0.27 6.26
CA ILE A 73 0.13 -1.17 6.45
C ILE A 73 -1.16 -1.72 7.07
N LEU A 74 -1.89 -2.54 6.33
CA LEU A 74 -3.08 -3.24 6.79
C LEU A 74 -2.72 -4.67 7.15
N LEU A 75 -3.05 -5.08 8.37
CA LEU A 75 -2.84 -6.43 8.88
C LEU A 75 -4.19 -7.15 8.91
N PHE A 76 -4.37 -8.16 8.07
CA PHE A 76 -5.58 -8.97 7.99
C PHE A 76 -5.38 -10.29 8.74
N PRO A 77 -5.93 -10.44 9.96
CA PRO A 77 -5.74 -11.66 10.74
C PRO A 77 -6.66 -12.80 10.29
N GLU A 78 -6.07 -13.97 10.11
CA GLU A 78 -6.73 -15.25 9.87
C GLU A 78 -6.26 -16.30 10.90
N PRO A 79 -6.58 -16.13 12.20
CA PRO A 79 -6.06 -16.95 13.31
C PRO A 79 -6.68 -18.36 13.39
N ARG A 80 -7.39 -18.77 12.33
CA ARG A 80 -8.01 -20.09 12.19
C ARG A 80 -7.66 -20.71 10.83
N ALA A 81 -6.67 -20.14 10.15
CA ALA A 81 -6.12 -20.75 8.96
C ALA A 81 -5.41 -22.05 9.38
N ASP A 82 -5.45 -23.05 8.49
CA ASP A 82 -4.87 -24.36 8.76
C ASP A 82 -3.32 -24.37 8.64
N ASP A 83 -2.74 -23.25 8.21
CA ASP A 83 -1.33 -23.03 7.93
C ASP A 83 -0.79 -21.76 8.60
N ASN A 84 0.52 -21.75 8.86
CA ASN A 84 1.23 -20.59 9.44
C ASN A 84 2.06 -19.91 8.35
N ARG A 85 1.57 -18.80 7.80
CA ARG A 85 2.27 -18.06 6.74
C ARG A 85 1.82 -16.61 6.62
N ILE A 86 2.56 -15.82 5.84
CA ILE A 86 2.20 -14.45 5.51
C ILE A 86 1.99 -14.36 4.00
N ASP A 87 0.79 -13.97 3.58
CA ASP A 87 0.53 -13.57 2.20
C ASP A 87 0.54 -12.04 2.14
N ALA A 88 1.00 -11.47 1.03
CA ALA A 88 1.19 -10.03 0.92
C ALA A 88 0.73 -9.45 -0.40
N ARG A 89 0.21 -8.21 -0.34
CA ARG A 89 0.06 -7.31 -1.48
C ARG A 89 0.79 -6.02 -1.16
N ALA A 90 1.58 -5.53 -2.10
CA ALA A 90 2.22 -4.22 -2.03
C ALA A 90 1.75 -3.39 -3.22
N GLU A 91 1.40 -2.14 -2.96
CA GLU A 91 0.88 -1.22 -3.97
C GLU A 91 1.51 0.16 -3.81
N VAL A 92 1.84 0.75 -4.95
CA VAL A 92 2.33 2.12 -5.06
C VAL A 92 1.36 2.87 -5.96
N GLU A 93 0.69 3.87 -5.40
CA GLU A 93 -0.27 4.70 -6.13
C GLU A 93 0.33 6.06 -6.40
N ARG A 94 0.04 6.61 -7.59
CA ARG A 94 0.43 7.97 -7.96
C ARG A 94 -0.79 8.87 -8.09
N TRP A 95 -0.71 10.01 -7.41
CA TRP A 95 -1.70 11.07 -7.43
C TRP A 95 -1.10 12.32 -8.09
N GLU A 96 -1.90 13.02 -8.91
CA GLU A 96 -1.54 14.35 -9.38
C GLU A 96 -1.67 15.35 -8.22
N VAL A 97 -0.66 16.20 -8.07
CA VAL A 97 -0.75 17.34 -7.17
C VAL A 97 -1.10 18.56 -8.03
N PRO A 98 -2.26 19.20 -7.81
CA PRO A 98 -2.66 20.39 -8.56
C PRO A 98 -1.56 21.45 -8.57
N ASP A 99 -1.39 22.12 -9.70
CA ASP A 99 -0.44 23.22 -9.90
C ASP A 99 1.04 22.86 -9.74
N THR A 100 1.40 21.56 -9.87
CA THR A 100 2.81 21.12 -9.89
C THR A 100 3.07 20.05 -10.95
N ASP A 101 4.28 20.00 -11.50
CA ASP A 101 4.72 18.91 -12.38
C ASP A 101 5.08 17.61 -11.61
N ARG A 102 4.82 17.57 -10.30
CA ARG A 102 5.23 16.49 -9.41
C ARG A 102 4.03 15.61 -9.07
N GLY A 103 4.28 14.30 -8.98
CA GLY A 103 3.30 13.35 -8.46
C GLY A 103 3.51 13.09 -6.97
N LEU A 104 2.43 12.96 -6.22
CA LEU A 104 2.44 12.39 -4.87
C LEU A 104 2.41 10.86 -5.01
N VAL A 105 3.27 10.18 -4.26
CA VAL A 105 3.28 8.71 -4.21
C VAL A 105 2.88 8.23 -2.83
N THR A 106 1.86 7.37 -2.79
CA THR A 106 1.39 6.66 -1.60
C THR A 106 1.74 5.18 -1.70
N GLU A 107 1.88 4.54 -0.54
CA GLU A 107 2.27 3.13 -0.45
C GLU A 107 1.27 2.40 0.42
N VAL A 108 0.75 1.29 -0.08
CA VAL A 108 -0.19 0.43 0.64
C VAL A 108 0.42 -0.96 0.71
N VAL A 109 0.58 -1.47 1.92
CA VAL A 109 1.03 -2.82 2.20
C VAL A 109 -0.10 -3.54 2.90
N GLU A 110 -0.44 -4.71 2.41
CA GLU A 110 -1.46 -5.58 2.97
C GLU A 110 -0.81 -6.90 3.31
N LEU A 111 -0.94 -7.31 4.57
CA LEU A 111 -0.40 -8.57 5.06
C LEU A 111 -1.56 -9.41 5.58
N THR A 112 -1.78 -10.57 4.97
CA THR A 112 -2.66 -11.60 5.50
C THR A 112 -1.85 -12.49 6.44
N LEU A 113 -2.22 -12.48 7.71
CA LEU A 113 -1.52 -13.17 8.79
C LEU A 113 -2.27 -14.47 9.07
N ARG A 114 -1.78 -15.59 8.52
CA ARG A 114 -2.39 -16.92 8.66
C ARG A 114 -1.70 -17.68 9.79
N GLY A 115 -2.49 -18.31 10.66
CA GLY A 115 -2.01 -19.03 11.84
C GLY A 115 -2.54 -18.43 13.14
#